data_AF-A0A942BNR6-F1
#
_entry.id   AF-A0A942BNR6-F1
#
_cell.length_a   1.000
_cell.length_b   1.000
_cell.length_c   1.000
_cell.angle_alpha   90.00
_cell.angle_beta   90.00
_cell.angle_gamma   90.00
#
_symmetry.space_group_name_H-M   'P 1'
#
loop_
_entity.id
_entity.type
_entity.pdbx_description
1 polymer ?
#
loop_
_entity_poly.entity_id
_entity_poly.type
_entity_poly.pdbx_seq_one_letter_code
_entity_poly.pdbx_strand_id
1 'polypeptide(L)'
;MTLLYQANDNLRFGLGYVNSLDYGTPQFVIDPLAFGHSLHARMDAELGPRRLSVLFKYDVDRRRRFDFEFRFSQVIGCLDIFVQNRDFPRSFQIGVRLRGQDFIERLRGRTVKREKDYAGTGGK
;
A
#
# COMPACT_ATOMS: atom_id res chain seq x y z
N MET A 1 4.93 18.81 -8.20
CA MET A 1 4.04 18.38 -9.30
C MET A 1 3.97 16.86 -9.32
N THR A 2 2.80 16.26 -9.59
CA THR A 2 2.64 14.81 -9.63
C THR A 2 1.85 14.40 -10.86
N LEU A 3 2.38 13.42 -11.60
CA LEU A 3 1.76 12.73 -12.71
C LEU A 3 1.32 11.35 -12.24
N LEU A 4 0.07 10.99 -12.54
CA LEU A 4 -0.46 9.67 -12.28
C LEU A 4 -0.93 9.06 -13.60
N TYR A 5 -0.47 7.84 -13.87
CA TYR A 5 -0.86 7.07 -15.03
C TYR A 5 -1.42 5.72 -14.58
N GLN A 6 -2.62 5.39 -15.06
CA GLN A 6 -3.26 4.10 -14.82
C GLN A 6 -3.39 3.39 -16.15
N ALA A 7 -2.62 2.33 -16.35
CA ALA A 7 -2.62 1.59 -17.61
C ALA A 7 -3.88 0.73 -17.74
N ASN A 8 -4.31 0.14 -16.62
CA ASN A 8 -5.53 -0.65 -16.46
C ASN A 8 -5.92 -0.68 -14.97
N ASP A 9 -6.99 -1.39 -14.63
CA ASP A 9 -7.45 -1.54 -13.23
C ASP A 9 -6.41 -2.24 -12.32
N ASN A 10 -5.42 -2.89 -12.92
CA ASN A 10 -4.44 -3.72 -12.24
C ASN A 10 -3.05 -3.07 -12.13
N LEU A 11 -2.80 -1.93 -12.80
CA LEU A 11 -1.47 -1.35 -12.86
C LEU A 11 -1.55 0.17 -12.81
N ARG A 12 -0.91 0.72 -11.78
CA ARG A 12 -0.83 2.16 -11.53
C ARG A 12 0.62 2.58 -11.42
N PHE A 13 0.95 3.65 -12.11
CA PHE A 13 2.24 4.31 -12.06
C PHE A 13 2.06 5.77 -11.62
N GLY A 14 2.95 6.25 -10.76
CA GLY A 14 2.98 7.62 -10.29
C GLY A 14 4.39 8.17 -10.36
N LEU A 15 4.54 9.37 -10.88
CA LEU A 15 5.79 10.11 -10.91
C LEU A 15 5.55 11.49 -10.29
N GLY A 16 6.32 11.85 -9.28
CA GLY A 16 6.26 13.13 -8.60
C GLY A 16 7.60 13.83 -8.62
N TYR A 17 7.58 15.14 -8.78
CA TYR A 17 8.71 16.01 -8.54
C TYR A 17 8.36 16.98 -7.41
N VAL A 18 9.19 16.99 -6.37
CA VAL A 18 9.08 17.88 -5.23
C VAL A 18 10.21 18.89 -5.32
N ASN A 19 9.84 20.16 -5.23
CA ASN A 19 10.75 21.27 -5.09
C ASN A 19 10.44 21.92 -3.75
N SER A 20 11.48 22.08 -2.94
CA SER A 20 11.39 22.61 -1.60
C SER A 20 12.42 23.71 -1.44
N LEU A 21 11.97 24.86 -0.95
CA LEU A 21 12.76 26.05 -0.77
C LEU A 21 12.86 26.32 0.73
N ASP A 22 14.07 26.62 1.18
CA ASP A 22 14.35 27.04 2.54
C ASP A 22 14.74 28.52 2.52
N TYR A 23 14.24 29.32 3.46
CA TYR A 23 14.52 30.77 3.52
C TYR A 23 14.80 31.19 4.95
N GLY A 24 15.96 31.84 5.16
CA GLY A 24 16.44 32.27 6.46
C GLY A 24 17.80 31.69 6.80
N THR A 25 18.24 31.88 8.05
CA THR A 25 19.45 31.25 8.58
C THR A 25 19.04 30.18 9.59
N PRO A 26 19.27 28.88 9.30
CA PRO A 26 18.91 27.81 10.23
C PRO A 26 19.69 27.98 11.54
N GLN A 27 18.99 28.09 12.67
CA GLN A 27 19.63 28.27 13.98
C GLN A 27 20.23 26.96 14.51
N PHE A 28 19.77 25.82 13.98
CA PHE A 28 20.24 24.49 14.36
C PHE A 28 20.75 23.71 13.14
N VAL A 29 21.73 22.83 13.35
CA VAL A 29 22.31 21.98 12.28
C VAL A 29 21.29 20.97 11.72
N ILE A 30 20.20 20.71 12.45
CA ILE A 30 19.07 19.84 12.04
C ILE A 30 17.96 20.59 11.30
N ASP A 31 18.01 21.92 11.31
CA ASP A 31 17.00 22.82 10.76
C ASP A 31 17.04 22.94 9.22
N PRO A 32 18.20 22.88 8.51
CA PRO A 32 18.17 23.04 7.07
C PRO A 32 17.42 21.89 6.40
N LEU A 33 16.70 22.21 5.32
CA LEU A 33 15.99 21.22 4.54
C LEU A 33 16.89 20.03 4.14
N ALA A 34 16.47 18.83 4.54
CA ALA A 34 17.23 17.62 4.28
C ALA A 34 17.38 17.34 2.76
N PHE A 35 16.39 17.76 1.95
CA PHE A 35 16.29 17.54 0.51
C PHE A 35 15.61 18.74 -0.16
N GLY A 36 16.30 19.42 -1.08
CA GLY A 36 15.73 20.57 -1.82
C GLY A 36 14.90 20.13 -3.02
N HIS A 37 15.43 19.21 -3.82
CA HIS A 37 14.74 18.68 -4.99
C HIS A 37 14.71 17.15 -4.98
N SER A 38 13.52 16.57 -5.08
CA SER A 38 13.36 15.12 -5.12
C SER A 38 12.41 14.63 -6.21
N LEU A 39 12.78 13.50 -6.81
CA LEU A 39 11.95 12.74 -7.73
C LEU A 39 11.42 11.50 -7.02
N HIS A 40 10.11 11.29 -7.08
CA HIS A 40 9.43 10.15 -6.50
C HIS A 40 8.78 9.35 -7.62
N ALA A 41 9.02 8.04 -7.67
CA ALA A 41 8.33 7.13 -8.57
C ALA A 41 7.64 6.04 -7.74
N ARG A 42 6.42 5.68 -8.11
CA ARG A 42 5.66 4.61 -7.48
C ARG A 42 5.01 3.75 -8.55
N MET A 43 5.08 2.44 -8.36
CA MET A 43 4.37 1.47 -9.17
C MET A 43 3.58 0.55 -8.24
N ASP A 44 2.30 0.38 -8.50
CA ASP A 44 1.42 -0.56 -7.81
C ASP A 44 0.80 -1.50 -8.84
N ALA A 45 0.90 -2.80 -8.61
CA ALA A 45 0.34 -3.84 -9.47
C ALA A 45 -0.54 -4.81 -8.67
N GLU A 46 -1.77 -5.03 -9.15
CA GLU A 46 -2.75 -5.97 -8.64
C GLU A 46 -2.87 -7.17 -9.59
N LEU A 47 -2.39 -8.33 -9.14
CA LEU A 47 -2.33 -9.57 -9.92
C LEU A 47 -3.26 -10.60 -9.28
N GLY A 48 -4.56 -10.32 -9.32
CA GLY A 48 -5.59 -11.10 -8.63
C GLY A 48 -5.40 -11.03 -7.11
N PRO A 49 -5.11 -12.15 -6.42
CA PRO A 49 -4.90 -12.12 -4.97
C PRO A 49 -3.49 -11.62 -4.58
N ARG A 50 -2.60 -11.37 -5.54
CA ARG A 50 -1.24 -10.87 -5.29
C ARG A 50 -1.17 -9.36 -5.50
N ARG A 51 -0.42 -8.67 -4.67
CA ARG A 51 -0.14 -7.24 -4.81
C ARG A 51 1.35 -6.99 -4.75
N LEU A 52 1.82 -6.14 -5.65
CA LEU A 52 3.20 -5.68 -5.71
C LEU A 52 3.18 -4.16 -5.64
N SER A 53 4.04 -3.58 -4.80
CA SER A 53 4.23 -2.15 -4.72
C SER A 53 5.70 -1.83 -4.64
N VAL A 54 6.13 -0.87 -5.45
CA VAL A 54 7.50 -0.38 -5.48
C VAL A 54 7.49 1.13 -5.38
N LEU A 55 8.27 1.68 -4.45
CA LEU A 55 8.52 3.10 -4.29
C LEU A 55 10.01 3.38 -4.50
N PHE A 56 10.30 4.44 -5.22
CA PHE A 56 11.66 4.92 -5.44
C PHE A 56 11.69 6.43 -5.21
N LYS A 57 12.64 6.90 -4.40
CA LYS A 57 12.87 8.33 -4.22
C LYS A 57 14.34 8.68 -4.45
N TYR A 58 14.54 9.73 -5.22
CA TYR A 58 15.84 10.19 -5.66
C TYR A 58 16.02 11.67 -5.32
N ASP A 59 17.12 11.97 -4.64
CA ASP A 59 17.59 13.32 -4.33
C ASP A 59 18.34 13.81 -5.57
N VAL A 60 17.77 14.79 -6.27
CA VAL A 60 18.30 15.31 -7.53
C VAL A 60 19.57 16.13 -7.28
N ASP A 61 19.62 16.83 -6.13
CA ASP A 61 20.74 17.70 -5.77
C ASP A 61 21.99 16.89 -5.42
N ARG A 62 21.82 15.86 -4.60
CA ARG A 62 22.93 14.96 -4.19
C ARG A 62 23.13 13.77 -5.13
N ARG A 63 22.35 13.71 -6.22
CA ARG A 63 22.38 12.64 -7.23
C ARG A 63 22.35 11.23 -6.64
N ARG A 64 21.57 11.02 -5.57
CA ARG A 64 21.52 9.74 -4.85
C ARG A 64 20.10 9.30 -4.57
N ARG A 65 19.87 7.99 -4.64
CA ARG A 65 18.65 7.38 -4.09
C ARG A 65 18.69 7.52 -2.57
N PHE A 66 17.59 7.97 -1.97
CA PHE A 66 17.48 8.04 -0.51
C PHE A 66 16.39 7.14 0.06
N ASP A 67 15.43 6.70 -0.75
CA ASP A 67 14.39 5.77 -0.31
C ASP A 67 14.07 4.78 -1.43
N PHE A 68 13.93 3.51 -1.05
CA PHE A 68 13.45 2.44 -1.90
C PHE A 68 12.55 1.58 -1.03
N GLU A 69 11.31 1.39 -1.46
CA GLU A 69 10.36 0.49 -0.80
C GLU A 69 9.95 -0.59 -1.79
N PHE A 70 9.97 -1.82 -1.33
CA PHE A 70 9.41 -2.96 -2.04
C PHE A 70 8.43 -3.65 -1.10
N ARG A 71 7.21 -3.87 -1.57
CA ARG A 71 6.20 -4.61 -0.84
C ARG A 71 5.54 -5.64 -1.74
N PHE A 72 5.44 -6.85 -1.22
CA PHE A 72 4.67 -7.92 -1.81
C PHE A 72 3.61 -8.37 -0.81
N SER A 73 2.39 -8.65 -1.28
CA SER A 73 1.36 -9.25 -0.45
C SER A 73 0.49 -10.25 -1.20
N GLN A 74 -0.07 -11.19 -0.45
CA GLN A 74 -0.92 -12.27 -0.93
C GLN A 74 -2.18 -12.33 -0.05
N VAL A 75 -3.32 -12.09 -0.68
CA VAL A 75 -4.64 -12.17 -0.06
C VAL A 75 -5.14 -13.60 -0.12
N ILE A 76 -5.53 -14.14 1.03
CA ILE A 76 -6.14 -15.46 1.20
C ILE A 76 -7.40 -15.28 2.04
N GLY A 77 -8.53 -15.11 1.36
CA GLY A 77 -9.80 -14.79 2.01
C GLY A 77 -9.77 -13.45 2.72
N CYS A 78 -9.90 -13.44 4.05
CA CYS A 78 -9.82 -12.23 4.87
C CYS A 78 -8.41 -11.94 5.41
N LEU A 79 -7.40 -12.75 5.07
CA LEU A 79 -6.03 -12.56 5.50
C LEU A 79 -5.19 -11.99 4.35
N ASP A 80 -4.36 -10.99 4.65
CA ASP A 80 -3.39 -10.40 3.72
C ASP A 80 -1.99 -10.59 4.32
N ILE A 81 -1.27 -11.58 3.79
CA ILE A 81 0.10 -11.89 4.19
C ILE A 81 1.04 -10.99 3.40
N PHE A 82 1.92 -10.26 4.07
CA PHE A 82 2.79 -9.30 3.41
C PHE A 82 4.24 -9.38 3.87
N VAL A 83 5.13 -9.02 2.96
CA VAL A 83 6.52 -8.70 3.21
C VAL A 83 6.81 -7.32 2.64
N GLN A 84 7.49 -6.48 3.42
CA GLN A 84 7.89 -5.15 3.03
C GLN A 84 9.34 -4.91 3.41
N ASN A 85 10.12 -4.38 2.48
CA ASN A 85 11.46 -3.88 2.70
C ASN A 85 11.51 -2.41 2.34
N ARG A 86 12.08 -1.58 3.20
CA ARG A 86 12.25 -0.15 2.97
C ARG A 86 13.62 0.32 3.41
N ASP A 87 14.25 1.15 2.59
CA ASP A 87 15.58 1.71 2.88
C ASP A 87 15.53 2.90 3.85
N PHE A 88 14.50 3.78 3.79
CA PHE A 88 14.44 4.96 4.66
C PHE A 88 13.01 5.35 5.12
N PRO A 89 12.70 5.29 6.42
CA PRO A 89 13.53 4.70 7.48
C PRO A 89 13.71 3.19 7.26
N ARG A 90 14.94 2.70 7.49
CA ARG A 90 15.30 1.31 7.23
C ARG A 90 14.39 0.38 8.01
N SER A 91 13.59 -0.42 7.32
CA SER A 91 12.67 -1.35 7.95
C SER A 91 12.43 -2.57 7.08
N PHE A 92 12.34 -3.72 7.74
CA PHE A 92 11.93 -4.97 7.14
C PHE A 92 10.77 -5.52 7.95
N GLN A 93 9.62 -5.69 7.31
CA GLN A 93 8.39 -6.11 7.96
C GLN A 93 7.86 -7.36 7.29
N ILE A 94 7.56 -8.38 8.09
CA ILE A 94 6.79 -9.54 7.67
C ILE A 94 5.58 -9.58 8.60
N GLY A 95 4.39 -9.73 8.02
CA GLY A 95 3.18 -9.75 8.83
C GLY A 95 1.97 -10.29 8.12
N VAL A 96 0.91 -10.42 8.90
CA VAL A 96 -0.42 -10.77 8.43
C VAL A 96 -1.36 -9.66 8.85
N ARG A 97 -2.17 -9.18 7.90
CA ARG A 97 -3.18 -8.16 8.12
C ARG A 97 -4.55 -8.77 7.93
N LEU A 98 -5.47 -8.50 8.85
CA LEU A 98 -6.86 -8.93 8.72
C LEU A 98 -7.67 -7.89 7.95
N ARG A 99 -8.33 -8.31 6.88
CA ARG A 99 -9.26 -7.50 6.08
C ARG A 99 -10.63 -7.58 6.73
N GLY A 100 -10.89 -6.67 7.68
CA GLY A 100 -12.09 -6.67 8.51
C GLY A 100 -13.40 -6.61 7.71
N GLN A 101 -13.45 -5.88 6.60
CA GLN A 101 -14.63 -5.82 5.73
C GLN A 101 -14.96 -7.19 5.14
N ASP A 102 -13.99 -7.86 4.49
CA ASP A 102 -14.15 -9.20 3.94
C ASP A 102 -14.57 -10.22 5.02
N PHE A 103 -14.07 -10.07 6.24
CA PHE A 103 -14.43 -10.92 7.38
C PHE A 103 -15.90 -10.72 7.80
N ILE A 104 -16.34 -9.47 7.94
CA ILE A 104 -17.72 -9.12 8.31
C ILE A 104 -18.71 -9.58 7.24
N GLU A 105 -18.40 -9.38 5.96
CA GLU A 105 -19.24 -9.84 4.85
C GLU A 105 -19.42 -11.36 4.85
N ARG A 106 -18.34 -12.11 5.09
CA ARG A 106 -18.40 -13.59 5.20
C ARG A 106 -19.22 -14.05 6.41
N LEU A 107 -19.12 -13.35 7.54
CA LEU A 107 -19.95 -13.65 8.70
C LEU A 107 -21.44 -13.40 8.41
N ARG A 108 -21.78 -12.25 7.82
CA ARG A 108 -23.16 -11.91 7.42
C ARG A 108 -23.74 -12.92 6.44
N GLY A 109 -22.97 -13.34 5.44
CA GLY A 109 -23.40 -14.34 4.45
C GLY A 109 -23.67 -15.73 5.06
N ARG A 110 -23.01 -16.09 6.17
CA ARG A 110 -23.26 -17.34 6.89
C ARG A 110 -24.50 -17.30 7.77
N THR A 111 -24.87 -16.15 8.33
CA THR A 111 -26.03 -16.04 9.23
C THR A 111 -27.37 -16.20 8.50
N VAL A 112 -27.42 -16.02 7.17
CA VAL A 112 -28.67 -16.06 6.38
C VAL A 112 -29.07 -17.47 5.92
N LYS A 113 -28.29 -18.52 6.21
CA LYS A 113 -28.67 -19.93 5.97
C LYS A 113 -29.12 -20.68 7.24
N ARG A 114 -29.87 -20.02 8.13
CA ARG A 114 -30.68 -20.73 9.13
C ARG A 114 -32.02 -21.12 8.51
N GLU A 115 -32.03 -22.31 7.91
CA GLU A 115 -33.08 -23.32 8.07
C GLU A 115 -34.54 -22.83 7.92
N LYS A 116 -34.98 -22.67 6.68
CA LYS A 116 -36.39 -22.96 6.30
C LYS A 116 -36.44 -24.37 5.71
N ASP A 117 -36.09 -25.37 6.52
CA ASP A 117 -36.23 -26.80 6.18
C ASP A 117 -37.05 -27.57 7.25
N TYR A 118 -37.92 -26.86 7.98
CA TYR A 118 -38.98 -27.46 8.80
C TYR A 118 -40.36 -26.96 8.34
N ALA A 119 -40.77 -27.35 7.12
CA ALA A 119 -42.17 -27.28 6.69
C ALA A 119 -42.43 -28.37 5.65
N GLY A 120 -42.14 -29.61 6.00
CA GLY A 120 -42.22 -30.71 5.04
C GLY A 120 -42.23 -32.09 5.67
N THR A 121 -42.97 -32.33 6.75
CA THR A 121 -43.56 -33.67 7.01
C THR A 121 -44.50 -33.65 8.22
N GLY A 122 -45.79 -33.77 7.94
CA GLY A 122 -46.85 -34.04 8.91
C GLY A 122 -48.17 -33.77 8.20
N GLY A 123 -48.94 -34.75 7.74
CA GLY A 123 -48.93 -36.18 7.99
C GLY A 123 -50.41 -36.57 8.00
N LYS A 124 -50.85 -37.22 6.91
CA LYS A 124 -52.16 -37.85 6.67
C LYS A 124 -53.42 -36.99 6.78
#